data_AF-A0A0S9KEH4-F1
#
_entry.id   AF-A0A0S9KEH4-F1
#
_cell.length_a   1.000
_cell.length_b   1.000
_cell.length_c   1.000
_cell.angle_alpha   90.00
_cell.angle_beta   90.00
_cell.angle_gamma   90.00
#
_symmetry.space_group_name_H-M   'P 1'
#
loop_
_entity.id
_entity.type
_entity.pdbx_description
1 polymer ?
#
loop_
_entity_poly.entity_id
_entity_poly.type
_entity_poly.pdbx_seq_one_letter_code
_entity_poly.pdbx_strand_id
1 'polypeptide(L)'
;MSDTATPVFGRHTAGPADDIDLFATPAEPAPVSPQPEPAPAVAQPVPVFGAPIVTTPTWETPAAPAPEPVADEAPNDSDDYQNDESGDYEDDDTAEAGGPRKRNRDHAAIRRAIVKYDQLLNARPEHLELLAVALGVKKNPVDITFTIMTGGRNAARPLVDAISLTGTDNPYDRLILAMTLGRARLRGVWAVLTELAAVTGQLPTSDVKAGGEVAKAIDELDEAAVAELNAVLQMARKH
;
A
#
# COMPACT_ATOMS: atom_id res chain seq x y z
N MET A 1 48.01 -17.21 17.93
CA MET A 1 47.80 -18.58 17.42
C MET A 1 46.43 -18.98 17.90
N SER A 2 45.40 -18.69 17.11
CA SER A 2 44.01 -18.87 17.51
C SER A 2 43.46 -20.09 16.78
N ASP A 3 43.00 -21.06 17.57
CA ASP A 3 42.46 -22.35 17.15
C ASP A 3 41.23 -22.17 16.24
N THR A 4 41.33 -22.72 15.04
CA THR A 4 40.24 -22.85 14.08
C THR A 4 39.51 -24.16 14.36
N ALA A 5 38.38 -24.10 15.05
CA ALA A 5 37.52 -25.25 15.30
C ALA A 5 36.64 -25.56 14.07
N THR A 6 36.92 -26.67 13.42
CA THR A 6 36.16 -27.23 12.28
C THR A 6 34.89 -27.92 12.78
N PRO A 7 33.68 -27.59 12.27
CA PRO A 7 32.49 -28.35 12.60
C PRO A 7 32.45 -29.68 11.81
N VAL A 8 32.29 -30.77 12.56
CA VAL A 8 32.11 -32.15 12.08
C VAL A 8 30.67 -32.30 11.58
N PHE A 9 30.50 -32.53 10.28
CA PHE A 9 29.21 -32.85 9.66
C PHE A 9 28.77 -34.27 10.06
N GLY A 10 27.72 -34.35 10.86
CA GLY A 10 27.02 -35.60 11.17
C GLY A 10 26.25 -36.12 9.97
N ARG A 11 26.56 -37.35 9.55
CA ARG A 11 25.78 -38.14 8.59
C ARG A 11 24.40 -38.45 9.17
N HIS A 12 23.34 -37.88 8.58
CA HIS A 12 21.98 -38.40 8.78
C HIS A 12 21.78 -39.66 7.95
N THR A 13 21.46 -40.74 8.64
CA THR A 13 21.10 -42.05 8.10
C THR A 13 19.72 -41.99 7.45
N ALA A 14 19.63 -42.55 6.25
CA ALA A 14 18.38 -42.75 5.51
C ALA A 14 17.38 -43.57 6.33
N GLY A 15 16.18 -43.02 6.53
CA GLY A 15 15.03 -43.74 7.07
C GLY A 15 14.37 -44.64 6.00
N PRO A 16 13.65 -45.68 6.43
CA PRO A 16 13.06 -46.67 5.54
C PRO A 16 11.95 -46.06 4.67
N ALA A 17 11.87 -46.53 3.44
CA ALA A 17 10.83 -46.21 2.48
C ALA A 17 9.47 -46.66 3.02
N ASP A 18 8.59 -45.71 3.30
CA ASP A 18 7.18 -45.98 3.51
C ASP A 18 6.54 -46.32 2.16
N ASP A 19 6.02 -47.54 2.07
CA ASP A 19 5.17 -48.03 0.99
C ASP A 19 3.96 -47.11 0.84
N ILE A 20 3.94 -46.34 -0.25
CA ILE A 20 2.80 -45.51 -0.63
C ILE A 20 1.79 -46.42 -1.33
N ASP A 21 0.72 -46.77 -0.62
CA ASP A 21 -0.44 -47.49 -1.15
C ASP A 21 -1.06 -46.74 -2.35
N LEU A 22 -0.75 -47.22 -3.55
CA LEU A 22 -1.12 -46.65 -4.85
C LEU A 22 -2.54 -47.02 -5.33
N PHE A 23 -3.44 -47.45 -4.45
CA PHE A 23 -4.80 -47.87 -4.83
C PHE A 23 -5.88 -47.11 -4.06
N ALA A 24 -5.90 -45.78 -4.22
CA ALA A 24 -7.09 -45.00 -3.91
C ALA A 24 -8.15 -45.23 -5.01
N THR A 25 -9.13 -46.07 -4.70
CA THR A 25 -10.34 -46.32 -5.50
C THR A 25 -11.00 -44.99 -5.87
N PRO A 26 -11.32 -44.73 -7.15
CA PRO A 26 -11.99 -43.50 -7.55
C PRO A 26 -13.37 -43.43 -6.88
N ALA A 27 -13.57 -42.40 -6.05
CA ALA A 27 -14.83 -42.12 -5.41
C ALA A 27 -15.93 -41.91 -6.48
N GLU A 28 -16.99 -42.68 -6.35
CA GLU A 28 -18.20 -42.61 -7.16
C GLU A 28 -18.76 -41.16 -7.15
N PRO A 29 -19.03 -40.55 -8.31
CA PRO A 29 -19.49 -39.16 -8.37
C PRO A 29 -20.87 -39.07 -7.71
N ALA A 30 -20.97 -38.21 -6.70
CA ALA A 30 -22.22 -37.95 -5.99
C ALA A 30 -23.34 -37.51 -6.97
N PRO A 31 -24.59 -37.94 -6.74
CA PRO A 31 -25.72 -37.58 -7.59
C PRO A 31 -25.89 -36.05 -7.62
N VAL A 32 -25.89 -35.50 -8.84
CA VAL A 32 -26.10 -34.08 -9.11
C VAL A 32 -27.51 -33.71 -8.64
N SER A 33 -27.59 -32.95 -7.55
CA SER A 33 -28.85 -32.38 -7.07
C SER A 33 -29.48 -31.52 -8.17
N PRO A 34 -30.79 -31.66 -8.44
CA PRO A 34 -31.47 -30.89 -9.47
C PRO A 34 -31.37 -29.40 -9.17
N GLN A 35 -30.79 -28.68 -10.12
CA GLN A 35 -30.65 -27.23 -10.07
C GLN A 35 -32.05 -26.59 -10.05
N PRO A 36 -32.39 -25.76 -9.04
CA PRO A 36 -33.69 -25.13 -8.98
C PRO A 36 -33.89 -24.21 -10.18
N GLU A 37 -35.03 -24.35 -10.86
CA GLU A 37 -35.40 -23.49 -11.99
C GLU A 37 -35.39 -22.01 -11.57
N PRO A 38 -34.87 -21.11 -12.43
CA PRO A 38 -34.88 -19.69 -12.14
C PRO A 38 -36.32 -19.17 -12.08
N ALA A 39 -36.71 -18.65 -10.92
CA ALA A 39 -38.02 -18.03 -10.73
C ALA A 39 -38.23 -16.88 -11.75
N PRO A 40 -39.45 -16.72 -12.28
CA PRO A 40 -39.75 -15.67 -13.26
C PRO A 40 -39.48 -14.29 -12.67
N ALA A 41 -38.77 -13.46 -13.44
CA ALA A 41 -38.40 -12.09 -13.06
C ALA A 41 -39.65 -11.25 -12.80
N VAL A 42 -39.92 -10.96 -11.52
CA VAL A 42 -40.94 -10.00 -11.11
C VAL A 42 -40.45 -8.61 -11.53
N ALA A 43 -41.11 -8.03 -12.53
CA ALA A 43 -40.86 -6.68 -13.00
C ALA A 43 -41.03 -5.69 -11.84
N GLN A 44 -39.94 -5.08 -11.38
CA GLN A 44 -40.01 -4.04 -10.37
C GLN A 44 -40.51 -2.73 -10.99
N PRO A 45 -41.40 -1.99 -10.31
CA PRO A 45 -41.92 -0.73 -10.80
C PRO A 45 -40.81 0.33 -10.87
N VAL A 46 -40.72 1.01 -12.00
CA VAL A 46 -39.78 2.11 -12.24
C VAL A 46 -40.16 3.29 -11.33
N PRO A 47 -39.28 3.79 -10.44
CA PRO A 47 -39.58 4.97 -9.64
C PRO A 47 -39.58 6.21 -10.53
N VAL A 48 -40.74 6.87 -10.62
CA VAL A 48 -40.90 8.20 -11.22
C VAL A 48 -40.25 9.21 -10.26
N PHE A 49 -39.02 9.62 -10.57
CA PHE A 49 -38.33 10.70 -9.86
C PHE A 49 -38.98 12.04 -10.21
N GLY A 50 -39.93 12.48 -9.38
CA GLY A 50 -40.35 13.87 -9.31
C GLY A 50 -39.23 14.71 -8.69
N ALA A 51 -38.67 15.63 -9.46
CA ALA A 51 -37.63 16.54 -9.01
C ALA A 51 -38.17 17.49 -7.91
N PRO A 52 -37.58 17.52 -6.70
CA PRO A 52 -37.85 18.60 -5.76
C PRO A 52 -37.10 19.86 -6.21
N ILE A 53 -37.86 20.95 -6.29
CA ILE A 53 -37.37 22.31 -6.55
C ILE A 53 -36.43 22.67 -5.38
N VAL A 54 -35.13 22.78 -5.66
CA VAL A 54 -34.12 23.21 -4.69
C VAL A 54 -34.20 24.73 -4.59
N THR A 55 -34.89 25.22 -3.56
CA THR A 55 -34.82 26.61 -3.12
C THR A 55 -33.51 26.79 -2.36
N THR A 56 -32.50 27.40 -2.98
CA THR A 56 -31.23 27.72 -2.31
C THR A 56 -31.44 28.84 -1.29
N PRO A 57 -31.10 28.66 0.00
CA PRO A 57 -31.02 29.77 0.93
C PRO A 57 -29.81 30.64 0.59
N THR A 58 -30.05 31.89 0.21
CA THR A 58 -29.04 32.94 0.11
C THR A 58 -28.52 33.22 1.51
N TRP A 59 -27.35 32.69 1.86
CA TRP A 59 -26.66 33.06 3.08
C TRP A 59 -25.90 34.36 2.80
N GLU A 60 -26.21 35.41 3.55
CA GLU A 60 -25.41 36.63 3.61
C GLU A 60 -24.01 36.27 4.10
N THR A 61 -23.01 36.48 3.26
CA THR A 61 -21.60 36.39 3.61
C THR A 61 -21.28 37.46 4.68
N PRO A 62 -20.99 37.10 5.93
CA PRO A 62 -20.51 38.07 6.90
C PRO A 62 -19.17 38.64 6.40
N ALA A 63 -19.08 39.97 6.39
CA ALA A 63 -17.89 40.71 5.96
C ALA A 63 -16.65 40.18 6.68
N ALA A 64 -15.67 39.72 5.89
CA ALA A 64 -14.41 39.22 6.42
C ALA A 64 -13.72 40.32 7.26
N PRO A 65 -13.25 40.02 8.49
CA PRO A 65 -12.44 40.95 9.26
C PRO A 65 -11.15 41.25 8.51
N ALA A 66 -10.73 42.52 8.56
CA ALA A 66 -9.53 43.01 7.89
C ALA A 66 -8.30 42.20 8.33
N PRO A 67 -7.38 41.87 7.40
CA PRO A 67 -6.16 41.15 7.74
C PRO A 67 -5.31 41.99 8.70
N GLU A 68 -5.00 41.44 9.86
CA GLU A 68 -4.02 42.03 10.78
C GLU A 68 -2.63 42.03 10.12
N PRO A 69 -1.81 43.07 10.35
CA PRO A 69 -0.47 43.17 9.79
C PRO A 69 0.39 42.04 10.35
N VAL A 70 0.79 41.12 9.47
CA VAL A 70 1.78 40.08 9.75
C VAL A 70 3.09 40.77 10.10
N ALA A 71 3.57 40.57 11.33
CA ALA A 71 4.87 41.03 11.76
C ALA A 71 5.95 40.33 10.93
N ASP A 72 6.90 41.11 10.40
CA ASP A 72 8.14 40.64 9.80
C ASP A 72 8.86 39.68 10.76
N GLU A 73 8.72 38.37 10.53
CA GLU A 73 9.64 37.39 11.09
C GLU A 73 10.93 37.46 10.29
N ALA A 74 12.00 37.87 10.99
CA ALA A 74 13.35 37.95 10.48
C ALA A 74 13.79 36.63 9.82
N PRO A 75 14.60 36.68 8.74
CA PRO A 75 15.14 35.49 8.12
C PRO A 75 16.01 34.74 9.12
N ASN A 76 15.59 33.53 9.48
CA ASN A 76 16.38 32.57 10.25
C ASN A 76 17.47 32.02 9.33
N ASP A 77 18.58 32.75 9.31
CA ASP A 77 19.86 32.36 8.73
C ASP A 77 20.52 31.38 9.72
N SER A 78 20.42 30.08 9.42
CA SER A 78 21.18 29.06 10.12
C SER A 78 21.68 28.03 9.12
N ASP A 79 22.84 28.37 8.56
CA ASP A 79 24.06 27.56 8.45
C ASP A 79 23.94 26.03 8.36
N ASP A 80 24.84 25.53 7.51
CA ASP A 80 25.56 24.26 7.63
C ASP A 80 24.99 23.07 6.84
N TYR A 81 25.46 22.92 5.60
CA TYR A 81 26.39 21.83 5.26
C TYR A 81 27.13 22.19 3.95
N GLN A 82 28.38 22.61 4.13
CA GLN A 82 29.38 22.64 3.07
C GLN A 82 29.66 21.21 2.61
N ASN A 83 29.15 20.82 1.44
CA ASN A 83 29.70 19.68 0.70
C ASN A 83 30.73 20.21 -0.29
N ASP A 84 31.95 20.35 0.23
CA ASP A 84 33.19 20.44 -0.54
C ASP A 84 33.39 19.12 -1.29
N GLU A 85 33.09 19.13 -2.60
CA GLU A 85 33.84 18.31 -3.53
C GLU A 85 34.19 19.16 -4.75
N SER A 86 35.29 19.88 -4.61
CA SER A 86 35.93 20.67 -5.67
C SER A 86 36.44 19.75 -6.79
N GLY A 87 35.67 19.66 -7.88
CA GLY A 87 36.10 19.18 -9.18
C GLY A 87 36.16 20.34 -10.17
N ASP A 88 37.32 21.00 -10.21
CA ASP A 88 37.69 22.03 -11.18
C ASP A 88 37.83 21.40 -12.58
N TYR A 89 36.91 21.76 -13.48
CA TYR A 89 37.09 21.68 -14.91
C TYR A 89 36.56 22.98 -15.52
N GLU A 90 37.45 23.98 -15.61
CA GLU A 90 37.36 25.03 -16.62
C GLU A 90 37.38 24.36 -18.02
N ASP A 91 36.24 24.32 -18.72
CA ASP A 91 36.26 24.25 -20.18
C ASP A 91 35.00 24.87 -20.81
N ASP A 92 35.23 26.08 -21.31
CA ASP A 92 34.74 26.64 -22.57
C ASP A 92 33.24 26.99 -22.74
N ASP A 93 33.02 28.30 -22.66
CA ASP A 93 31.87 29.05 -23.16
C ASP A 93 31.71 28.89 -24.68
N THR A 94 30.85 27.96 -25.09
CA THR A 94 30.09 28.10 -26.35
C THR A 94 28.61 27.89 -26.08
N ALA A 95 27.92 29.01 -25.82
CA ALA A 95 26.48 29.11 -25.74
C ALA A 95 25.82 28.85 -27.11
N GLU A 96 25.77 27.59 -27.52
CA GLU A 96 24.84 27.12 -28.56
C GLU A 96 23.55 26.63 -27.88
N ALA A 97 22.41 27.02 -28.46
CA ALA A 97 21.07 26.69 -27.99
C ALA A 97 20.84 25.16 -27.95
N GLY A 98 21.29 24.53 -26.85
CA GLY A 98 21.25 23.10 -26.62
C GLY A 98 19.83 22.61 -26.47
N GLY A 99 19.30 22.02 -27.54
CA GLY A 99 17.99 21.37 -27.58
C GLY A 99 17.82 20.30 -26.48
N PRO A 100 16.57 19.94 -26.17
CA PRO A 100 16.23 19.19 -24.97
C PRO A 100 16.91 17.80 -24.95
N ARG A 101 17.83 17.60 -24.00
CA ARG A 101 18.51 16.32 -23.68
C ARG A 101 17.53 15.27 -23.12
N LYS A 102 16.49 14.89 -23.88
CA LYS A 102 15.42 13.97 -23.45
C LYS A 102 15.79 12.48 -23.50
N ARG A 103 16.74 12.06 -24.34
CA ARG A 103 16.95 10.63 -24.64
C ARG A 103 17.57 9.80 -23.50
N ASN A 104 18.40 10.37 -22.63
CA ASN A 104 19.10 9.59 -21.60
C ASN A 104 18.25 9.32 -20.35
N ARG A 105 17.24 10.16 -20.08
CA ARG A 105 16.36 10.02 -18.90
C ARG A 105 15.49 8.76 -19.01
N ASP A 106 15.13 8.38 -20.22
CA ASP A 106 14.24 7.26 -20.48
C ASP A 106 14.93 5.92 -20.21
N HIS A 107 16.21 5.77 -20.59
CA HIS A 107 16.95 4.52 -20.36
C HIS A 107 17.15 4.20 -18.87
N ALA A 108 17.41 5.21 -18.03
CA ALA A 108 17.54 5.01 -16.59
C ALA A 108 16.20 4.63 -15.92
N ALA A 109 15.09 5.21 -16.39
CA ALA A 109 13.76 4.85 -15.91
C ALA A 109 13.37 3.41 -16.32
N ILE A 110 13.65 3.04 -17.58
CA ILE A 110 13.41 1.69 -18.09
C ILE A 110 14.22 0.65 -17.31
N ARG A 111 15.52 0.88 -17.08
CA ARG A 111 16.36 -0.04 -16.29
C ARG A 111 15.80 -0.26 -14.88
N ARG A 112 15.38 0.80 -14.20
CA ARG A 112 14.75 0.70 -12.88
C ARG A 112 13.42 -0.05 -12.90
N ALA A 113 12.60 0.17 -13.93
CA ALA A 113 11.34 -0.56 -14.10
C ALA A 113 11.60 -2.06 -14.32
N ILE A 114 12.61 -2.43 -15.12
CA ILE A 114 13.00 -3.83 -15.33
C ILE A 114 13.47 -4.49 -14.03
N VAL A 115 14.38 -3.83 -13.29
CA VAL A 115 14.86 -4.35 -11.99
C VAL A 115 13.70 -4.49 -11.00
N LYS A 116 12.78 -3.53 -10.99
CA LYS A 116 11.60 -3.58 -10.10
C LYS A 116 10.64 -4.70 -10.48
N TYR A 117 10.40 -4.90 -11.77
CA TYR A 117 9.57 -5.98 -12.27
C TYR A 117 10.16 -7.35 -11.93
N ASP A 118 11.48 -7.53 -12.10
CA ASP A 118 12.18 -8.75 -11.71
C ASP A 118 12.11 -9.00 -10.19
N GLN A 119 12.26 -7.95 -9.38
CA GLN A 119 12.05 -8.04 -7.93
C GLN A 119 10.63 -8.55 -7.59
N LEU A 120 9.60 -8.07 -8.29
CA LEU A 120 8.21 -8.51 -8.07
C LEU A 120 7.95 -9.93 -8.59
N LEU A 121 8.59 -10.37 -9.67
CA LEU A 121 8.46 -11.74 -10.16
C LEU A 121 9.00 -12.78 -9.17
N ASN A 122 10.03 -12.41 -8.41
CA ASN A 122 10.65 -13.28 -7.41
C ASN A 122 10.07 -13.10 -5.99
N ALA A 123 9.11 -12.19 -5.79
CA ALA A 123 8.46 -11.97 -4.50
C ALA A 123 7.44 -13.07 -4.17
N ARG A 124 7.17 -13.24 -2.86
CA ARG A 124 6.13 -14.15 -2.38
C ARG A 124 4.75 -13.76 -2.95
N PRO A 125 3.88 -14.71 -3.32
CA PRO A 125 2.58 -14.40 -3.91
C PRO A 125 1.68 -13.58 -2.96
N GLU A 126 1.76 -13.85 -1.66
CA GLU A 126 1.04 -13.13 -0.59
C GLU A 126 1.45 -11.65 -0.53
N HIS A 127 2.75 -11.36 -0.70
CA HIS A 127 3.25 -9.98 -0.74
C HIS A 127 2.73 -9.22 -1.95
N LEU A 128 2.57 -9.89 -3.09
CA LEU A 128 2.04 -9.28 -4.30
C LEU A 128 0.55 -8.98 -4.18
N GLU A 129 -0.21 -9.83 -3.49
CA GLU A 129 -1.62 -9.60 -3.18
C GLU A 129 -1.78 -8.39 -2.28
N LEU A 130 -1.06 -8.37 -1.15
CA LEU A 130 -1.09 -7.26 -0.21
C LEU A 130 -0.67 -5.93 -0.86
N LEU A 131 0.38 -5.97 -1.69
CA LEU A 131 0.84 -4.79 -2.44
C LEU A 131 -0.18 -4.33 -3.48
N ALA A 132 -0.82 -5.26 -4.21
CA ALA A 132 -1.85 -4.94 -5.19
C ALA A 132 -3.06 -4.26 -4.52
N VAL A 133 -3.51 -4.80 -3.38
CA VAL A 133 -4.60 -4.24 -2.57
C VAL A 133 -4.25 -2.84 -2.07
N ALA A 134 -3.04 -2.65 -1.53
CA ALA A 134 -2.57 -1.35 -1.05
C ALA A 134 -2.50 -0.29 -2.15
N LEU A 135 -2.11 -0.68 -3.36
CA LEU A 135 -2.03 0.20 -4.53
C LEU A 135 -3.37 0.38 -5.26
N GLY A 136 -4.39 -0.41 -4.93
CA GLY A 136 -5.68 -0.41 -5.60
C GLY A 136 -5.63 -0.91 -7.05
N VAL A 137 -4.73 -1.85 -7.35
CA VAL A 137 -4.54 -2.44 -8.69
C VAL A 137 -4.75 -3.95 -8.66
N LYS A 138 -4.83 -4.56 -9.85
CA LYS A 138 -4.94 -6.02 -9.95
C LYS A 138 -3.62 -6.69 -9.55
N LYS A 139 -3.70 -7.94 -9.09
CA LYS A 139 -2.55 -8.82 -8.81
C LYS A 139 -1.84 -9.20 -10.12
N ASN A 140 -1.13 -8.24 -10.70
CA ASN A 140 -0.34 -8.39 -11.91
C ASN A 140 0.97 -7.62 -11.71
N PRO A 141 2.13 -8.29 -11.76
CA PRO A 141 3.42 -7.64 -11.50
C PRO A 141 3.70 -6.47 -12.46
N VAL A 142 3.15 -6.50 -13.68
CA VAL A 142 3.28 -5.38 -14.63
C VAL A 142 2.52 -4.15 -14.13
N ASP A 143 1.25 -4.32 -13.72
CA ASP A 143 0.40 -3.22 -13.23
C ASP A 143 0.93 -2.64 -11.92
N ILE A 144 1.42 -3.50 -11.02
CA ILE A 144 2.07 -3.10 -9.77
C ILE A 144 3.34 -2.31 -10.06
N THR A 145 4.22 -2.82 -10.93
CA THR A 145 5.47 -2.12 -11.31
C THR A 145 5.15 -0.75 -11.91
N PHE A 146 4.23 -0.70 -12.86
CA PHE A 146 3.82 0.55 -13.50
C PHE A 146 3.33 1.55 -12.44
N THR A 147 2.43 1.11 -11.57
CA THR A 147 1.85 1.95 -10.51
C THR A 147 2.90 2.46 -9.52
N ILE A 148 3.90 1.65 -9.15
CA ILE A 148 5.01 2.10 -8.30
C ILE A 148 5.89 3.13 -9.03
N MET A 149 6.17 2.90 -10.31
CA MET A 149 7.10 3.73 -11.08
C MET A 149 6.50 5.08 -11.47
N THR A 150 5.22 5.11 -11.81
CA THR A 150 4.47 6.32 -12.25
C THR A 150 3.65 6.95 -11.13
N GLY A 151 3.33 6.20 -10.08
CA GLY A 151 2.57 6.69 -8.94
C GLY A 151 3.31 7.77 -8.16
N GLY A 152 2.53 8.61 -7.47
CA GLY A 152 3.08 9.57 -6.53
C GLY A 152 3.68 8.88 -5.30
N ARG A 153 4.40 9.64 -4.47
CA ARG A 153 4.95 9.16 -3.18
C ARG A 153 3.88 8.57 -2.25
N ASN A 154 2.61 8.85 -2.52
CA ASN A 154 1.46 8.43 -1.73
C ASN A 154 0.79 7.13 -2.24
N ALA A 155 1.31 6.49 -3.29
CA ALA A 155 0.69 5.27 -3.82
C ALA A 155 0.63 4.15 -2.76
N ALA A 156 1.69 3.98 -1.96
CA ALA A 156 1.76 3.03 -0.86
C ALA A 156 1.33 3.61 0.50
N ARG A 157 0.58 4.72 0.50
CA ARG A 157 0.19 5.41 1.73
C ARG A 157 -0.60 4.53 2.72
N PRO A 158 -1.52 3.64 2.28
CA PRO A 158 -2.21 2.74 3.20
C PRO A 158 -1.28 1.87 4.06
N LEU A 159 -0.17 1.39 3.50
CA LEU A 159 0.83 0.60 4.24
C LEU A 159 1.57 1.45 5.28
N VAL A 160 1.95 2.67 4.89
CA VAL A 160 2.60 3.63 5.80
C VAL A 160 1.67 3.99 6.95
N ASP A 161 0.39 4.20 6.68
CA ASP A 161 -0.61 4.54 7.70
C ASP A 161 -0.84 3.37 8.67
N ALA A 162 -0.93 2.13 8.17
CA ALA A 162 -1.03 0.93 9.00
C ALA A 162 0.19 0.77 9.92
N ILE A 163 1.41 0.89 9.38
CA ILE A 163 2.66 0.80 10.17
C ILE A 163 2.77 1.95 11.18
N SER A 164 2.29 3.15 10.84
CA SER A 164 2.29 4.27 11.78
C SER A 164 1.36 4.00 12.98
N LEU A 165 0.22 3.34 12.74
CA LEU A 165 -0.71 2.94 13.80
C LEU A 165 -0.13 1.83 14.70
N THR A 166 0.58 0.85 14.12
CA THR A 166 1.23 -0.22 14.90
C THR A 166 2.35 0.32 15.78
N GLY A 167 3.06 1.37 15.35
CA GLY A 167 4.13 2.02 16.12
C GLY A 167 3.65 2.94 17.25
N THR A 168 2.34 3.03 17.48
CA THR A 168 1.77 3.86 18.56
C THR A 168 1.49 2.97 19.78
N ASP A 169 2.20 3.17 20.88
CA ASP A 169 2.09 2.32 22.09
C ASP A 169 0.74 2.49 22.81
N ASN A 170 0.21 3.71 22.84
CA ASN A 170 -1.02 4.03 23.55
C ASN A 170 -2.26 3.77 22.67
N PRO A 171 -3.21 2.91 23.09
CA PRO A 171 -4.40 2.60 22.29
C PRO A 171 -5.29 3.83 22.03
N TYR A 172 -5.31 4.81 22.94
CA TYR A 172 -6.08 6.04 22.75
C TYR A 172 -5.46 6.95 21.68
N ASP A 173 -4.13 7.07 21.66
CA ASP A 173 -3.43 7.85 20.64
C ASP A 173 -3.59 7.20 19.26
N ARG A 174 -3.57 5.87 19.20
CA ARG A 174 -3.85 5.11 17.98
C ARG A 174 -5.27 5.35 17.46
N LEU A 175 -6.27 5.35 18.34
CA LEU A 175 -7.65 5.67 17.98
C LEU A 175 -7.75 7.10 17.41
N ILE A 176 -7.16 8.07 18.09
CA ILE A 176 -7.15 9.48 17.64
C ILE A 176 -6.47 9.58 16.28
N LEU A 177 -5.30 8.95 16.10
CA LEU A 177 -4.57 8.93 14.84
C LEU A 177 -5.43 8.33 13.73
N ALA A 178 -6.05 7.17 13.95
CA ALA A 178 -6.93 6.52 12.99
C ALA A 178 -8.11 7.44 12.58
N MET A 179 -8.75 8.10 13.55
CA MET A 179 -9.82 9.06 13.27
C MET A 179 -9.37 10.27 12.45
N THR A 180 -8.10 10.68 12.55
CA THR A 180 -7.55 11.80 11.76
C THR A 180 -7.17 11.44 10.31
N LEU A 181 -7.06 10.15 9.96
CA LEU A 181 -6.66 9.72 8.60
C LEU A 181 -7.68 10.14 7.54
N GLY A 182 -8.95 10.31 7.90
CA GLY A 182 -10.04 10.59 6.97
C GLY A 182 -10.49 9.34 6.18
N ARG A 183 -11.71 9.40 5.64
CA ARG A 183 -12.41 8.24 5.05
C ARG A 183 -11.63 7.50 3.97
N ALA A 184 -11.00 8.23 3.05
CA ALA A 184 -10.31 7.64 1.91
C ALA A 184 -9.09 6.82 2.35
N ARG A 185 -8.31 7.34 3.31
CA ARG A 185 -7.13 6.65 3.86
C ARG A 185 -7.55 5.47 4.73
N LEU A 186 -8.59 5.63 5.56
CA LEU A 186 -9.17 4.52 6.33
C LEU A 186 -9.62 3.37 5.45
N ARG A 187 -10.22 3.63 4.28
CA ARG A 187 -10.59 2.57 3.33
C ARG A 187 -9.38 1.80 2.81
N GLY A 188 -8.27 2.49 2.53
CA GLY A 188 -7.02 1.84 2.13
C GLY A 188 -6.47 0.96 3.23
N VAL A 189 -6.38 1.47 4.47
CA VAL A 189 -5.91 0.70 5.64
C VAL A 189 -6.81 -0.51 5.88
N TRP A 190 -8.13 -0.35 5.80
CA TRP A 190 -9.09 -1.44 5.95
C TRP A 190 -8.90 -2.54 4.91
N ALA A 191 -8.65 -2.18 3.65
CA ALA A 191 -8.39 -3.15 2.60
C ALA A 191 -7.12 -3.97 2.88
N VAL A 192 -6.05 -3.31 3.35
CA VAL A 192 -4.80 -3.97 3.78
C VAL A 192 -5.07 -4.92 4.96
N LEU A 193 -5.83 -4.49 5.98
CA LEU A 193 -6.17 -5.33 7.13
C LEU A 193 -7.09 -6.51 6.77
N THR A 194 -7.95 -6.34 5.76
CA THR A 194 -8.80 -7.42 5.26
C THR A 194 -7.98 -8.49 4.57
N GLU A 195 -6.96 -8.08 3.79
CA GLU A 195 -6.05 -9.00 3.11
C GLU A 195 -5.19 -9.79 4.10
N LEU A 196 -4.78 -9.16 5.21
CA LEU A 196 -4.10 -9.83 6.33
C LEU A 196 -5.04 -10.68 7.20
N ALA A 197 -6.33 -10.79 6.84
CA ALA A 197 -7.37 -11.46 7.60
C ALA A 197 -7.56 -10.94 9.04
N ALA A 198 -7.07 -9.73 9.36
CA ALA A 198 -7.23 -9.09 10.65
C ALA A 198 -8.64 -8.51 10.85
N VAL A 199 -9.33 -8.18 9.75
CA VAL A 199 -10.73 -7.75 9.76
C VAL A 199 -11.53 -8.46 8.69
N THR A 200 -12.84 -8.57 8.90
CA THR A 200 -13.77 -9.10 7.92
C THR A 200 -14.94 -8.15 7.70
N GLY A 201 -15.48 -8.15 6.48
CA GLY A 201 -16.66 -7.36 6.12
C GLY A 201 -16.37 -5.94 5.63
N GLN A 202 -17.43 -5.13 5.60
CA GLN A 202 -17.39 -3.77 5.06
C GLN A 202 -16.98 -2.75 6.13
N LEU A 203 -16.18 -1.76 5.73
CA LEU A 203 -15.80 -0.64 6.58
C LEU A 203 -17.07 0.09 7.11
N PRO A 204 -17.23 0.27 8.43
CA PRO A 204 -18.39 0.94 9.02
C PRO A 204 -18.62 2.34 8.42
N THR A 205 -19.87 2.73 8.16
CA THR A 205 -20.21 4.01 7.49
C THR A 205 -19.80 5.25 8.29
N SER A 206 -19.83 5.17 9.63
CA SER A 206 -19.41 6.27 10.51
C SER A 206 -17.89 6.29 10.66
N ASP A 207 -17.27 7.46 10.50
CA ASP A 207 -15.80 7.61 10.59
C ASP A 207 -15.25 7.32 11.98
N VAL A 208 -15.99 7.68 13.03
CA VAL A 208 -15.61 7.37 14.42
C VAL A 208 -15.59 5.85 14.64
N LYS A 209 -16.63 5.15 14.17
CA LYS A 209 -16.70 3.69 14.28
C LYS A 209 -15.63 3.00 13.43
N ALA A 210 -15.42 3.48 12.21
CA ALA A 210 -14.38 2.98 11.32
C ALA A 210 -12.98 3.14 11.92
N GLY A 211 -12.66 4.31 12.48
CA GLY A 211 -11.40 4.54 13.19
C GLY A 211 -11.24 3.63 14.40
N GLY A 212 -12.32 3.40 15.16
CA GLY A 212 -12.34 2.45 16.28
C GLY A 212 -12.04 1.01 15.89
N GLU A 213 -12.73 0.50 14.86
CA GLU A 213 -12.49 -0.87 14.38
C GLU A 213 -11.09 -1.05 13.79
N VAL A 214 -10.58 -0.05 13.05
CA VAL A 214 -9.19 -0.07 12.55
C VAL A 214 -8.20 -0.09 13.71
N ALA A 215 -8.35 0.79 14.71
CA ALA A 215 -7.44 0.85 15.84
C ALA A 215 -7.43 -0.46 16.66
N LYS A 216 -8.61 -1.08 16.83
CA LYS A 216 -8.76 -2.39 17.47
C LYS A 216 -8.07 -3.49 16.66
N ALA A 217 -8.32 -3.56 15.36
CA ALA A 217 -7.70 -4.56 14.49
C ALA A 217 -6.17 -4.44 14.44
N ILE A 218 -5.64 -3.21 14.52
CA ILE A 218 -4.20 -2.99 14.62
C ILE A 218 -3.63 -3.52 15.95
N ASP A 219 -4.39 -3.46 17.05
CA ASP A 219 -3.98 -4.00 18.35
C ASP A 219 -3.92 -5.53 18.37
N GLU A 220 -4.72 -6.18 17.51
CA GLU A 220 -4.80 -7.62 17.37
C GLU A 220 -3.79 -8.20 16.35
N LEU A 221 -3.01 -7.34 15.65
CA LEU A 221 -1.95 -7.78 14.73
C LEU A 221 -0.80 -8.43 15.49
N ASP A 222 -0.34 -9.57 15.01
CA ASP A 222 0.86 -10.23 15.50
C ASP A 222 2.14 -9.63 14.90
N GLU A 223 3.29 -9.96 15.51
CA GLU A 223 4.60 -9.48 15.05
C GLU A 223 4.91 -9.95 13.62
N ALA A 224 4.41 -11.12 13.22
CA ALA A 224 4.57 -11.65 11.88
C ALA A 224 3.87 -10.77 10.82
N ALA A 225 2.62 -10.39 11.04
CA ALA A 225 1.90 -9.50 10.14
C ALA A 225 2.54 -8.10 10.07
N VAL A 226 3.07 -7.59 11.19
CA VAL A 226 3.82 -6.32 11.19
C VAL A 226 5.12 -6.44 10.37
N ALA A 227 5.83 -7.57 10.47
CA ALA A 227 7.02 -7.83 9.65
C ALA A 227 6.66 -7.92 8.15
N GLU A 228 5.53 -8.55 7.81
CA GLU A 228 5.02 -8.63 6.45
C GLU A 228 4.66 -7.26 5.88
N LEU A 229 3.95 -6.41 6.63
CA LEU A 229 3.66 -5.03 6.25
C LEU A 229 4.95 -4.25 5.93
N ASN A 230 5.98 -4.41 6.76
CA ASN A 230 7.28 -3.77 6.54
C ASN A 230 7.98 -4.30 5.28
N ALA A 231 7.98 -5.62 5.05
CA ALA A 231 8.56 -6.22 3.86
C ALA A 231 7.88 -5.72 2.58
N VAL A 232 6.54 -5.65 2.58
CA VAL A 232 5.77 -5.14 1.45
C VAL A 232 5.98 -3.63 1.24
N LEU A 233 6.12 -2.85 2.33
CA LEU A 233 6.46 -1.43 2.22
C LEU A 233 7.84 -1.23 1.57
N GLN A 234 8.84 -2.05 1.92
CA GLN A 234 10.15 -1.99 1.24
C GLN A 234 10.03 -2.32 -0.25
N MET A 235 9.19 -3.30 -0.61
CA MET A 235 8.87 -3.60 -2.01
C MET A 235 8.15 -2.45 -2.72
N ALA A 236 7.39 -1.61 -2.02
CA ALA A 236 6.71 -0.47 -2.64
C ALA A 236 7.64 0.73 -2.91
N ARG A 237 8.82 0.80 -2.28
CA ARG A 237 9.75 1.91 -2.44
C ARG A 237 10.35 1.94 -3.85
N LYS A 238 10.47 3.16 -4.38
CA LYS A 238 11.11 3.44 -5.67
C LYS A 238 12.62 3.48 -5.46
N HIS A 239 13.35 2.62 -6.18
CA HIS A 239 14.80 2.66 -6.28
C HIS A 239 15.27 3.64 -7.37
#